data_AF-A0A8C7DSH3-F1
#
_entry.id   AF-A0A8C7DSH3-F1
#
_cell.length_a   1.000
_cell.length_b   1.000
_cell.length_c   1.000
_cell.angle_alpha   90.00
_cell.angle_beta   90.00
_cell.angle_gamma   90.00
#
_symmetry.space_group_name_H-M   'P 1'
#
loop_
_entity.id
_entity.type
_entity.pdbx_description
1 polymer ?
#
loop_
_entity_poly.entity_id
_entity_poly.type
_entity_poly.pdbx_seq_one_letter_code
_entity_poly.pdbx_strand_id
1 'polypeptide(L)'
;MLRAFKHTGDRFERHLSRWQHYHKSVLAIRREDVNAWERRAPLAPRHVKMLTNLGYKVLVQPSNRRAIHEKDYIKAGGIIQEDISQACLIVGVKRPPEDKLIPNKNYAFFSHTIKAQEANMSLLDEILSKNIRLIDYEKMVDHRGVRVVAFGKWAGVAGMINILHGMGLRFLALGHHTPFMHIGMAHNYRNSSQAVQAVRDAGYEISLGLMPKSIGPLTFVFTGTGNVSKGAQEMFNALPCEFVEPHELKEVSRTGDLRKVYGTVLSRHQHLVRKTDGVYDPVEYDKHPELYTSQFNNDIAPYATCVINGIYWEQNTPRLLSRQDAQKLLAPLQPSPAATEGCPELPHKLVAICDISADTEGSIEFMTECTTIDSPFCMYDADQHIIHDSVEGLGILMCSIDNLPAQLPIESTECFGDMLFPYIEEMLLSDASEPLESQNYSPVVRDAVITSNGSLTDKYKYIQKLRENREYMQSLTMDKKKKVLILGSGYVSEPVIEYLTRDPNVEITAGL
;
A
#
# COMPACT_ATOMS: atom_id res chain seq x y z
N MET A 1 12.07 32.57 -65.49
CA MET A 1 12.41 31.39 -64.66
C MET A 1 11.70 31.56 -63.32
N LEU A 2 10.49 30.98 -63.19
CA LEU A 2 9.67 31.06 -61.97
C LEU A 2 10.34 30.27 -60.84
N ARG A 3 10.48 30.84 -59.64
CA ARG A 3 10.66 30.08 -58.40
C ARG A 3 9.60 30.51 -57.39
N ALA A 4 8.76 29.54 -57.06
CA ALA A 4 7.61 29.66 -56.18
C ALA A 4 8.02 29.73 -54.71
N PHE A 5 7.35 30.61 -53.96
CA PHE A 5 7.26 30.56 -52.50
C PHE A 5 6.40 29.35 -52.10
N LYS A 6 7.00 28.36 -51.45
CA LYS A 6 6.30 27.30 -50.71
C LYS A 6 7.17 26.93 -49.51
N HIS A 7 6.86 27.47 -48.32
CA HIS A 7 7.16 26.87 -47.01
C HIS A 7 6.70 27.79 -45.87
N THR A 8 5.37 27.90 -45.68
CA THR A 8 4.78 28.45 -44.44
C THR A 8 3.55 27.66 -43.96
N GLY A 9 3.09 26.63 -44.68
CA GLY A 9 1.88 25.86 -44.32
C GLY A 9 2.05 24.86 -43.17
N ASP A 10 3.23 24.25 -43.03
CA ASP A 10 3.42 23.06 -42.18
C ASP A 10 3.43 23.36 -40.67
N ARG A 11 3.84 24.58 -40.28
CA ARG A 11 3.80 25.02 -38.88
C ARG A 11 2.40 25.45 -38.44
N PHE A 12 1.61 26.00 -39.36
CA PHE A 12 0.25 26.46 -39.09
C PHE A 12 -0.72 25.28 -39.01
N GLU A 13 -0.55 24.25 -39.84
CA GLU A 13 -1.35 23.02 -39.81
C GLU A 13 -1.13 22.18 -38.53
N ARG A 14 0.11 22.04 -38.04
CA ARG A 14 0.36 21.37 -36.73
C ARG A 14 -0.19 22.15 -35.54
N HIS A 15 -0.29 23.47 -35.64
CA HIS A 15 -0.98 24.28 -34.64
C HIS A 15 -2.51 24.11 -34.77
N LEU A 16 -3.09 24.24 -35.96
CA LEU A 16 -4.54 24.08 -36.17
C LEU A 16 -5.07 22.68 -35.81
N SER A 17 -4.32 21.60 -36.10
CA SER A 17 -4.72 20.25 -35.72
C SER A 17 -4.72 20.05 -34.21
N ARG A 18 -3.70 20.58 -33.51
CA ARG A 18 -3.67 20.64 -32.04
C ARG A 18 -4.88 21.42 -31.48
N TRP A 19 -5.17 22.61 -32.03
CA TRP A 19 -6.31 23.43 -31.65
C TRP A 19 -7.69 22.76 -31.87
N GLN A 20 -7.85 21.92 -32.91
CA GLN A 20 -9.07 21.12 -33.11
C GLN A 20 -9.21 19.96 -32.11
N HIS A 21 -8.12 19.34 -31.65
CA HIS A 21 -8.15 18.29 -30.63
C HIS A 21 -8.51 18.81 -29.23
N TYR A 22 -8.05 20.02 -28.86
CA TYR A 22 -8.33 20.63 -27.54
C TYR A 22 -9.83 20.84 -27.26
N HIS A 23 -10.68 20.99 -28.29
CA HIS A 23 -12.13 21.13 -28.10
C HIS A 23 -12.91 19.82 -28.09
N LYS A 24 -12.26 18.65 -28.28
CA LYS A 24 -12.93 17.34 -28.26
C LYS A 24 -12.51 16.44 -27.09
N SER A 25 -11.28 16.55 -26.59
CA SER A 25 -10.81 15.66 -25.52
C SER A 25 -11.28 16.13 -24.15
N VAL A 26 -12.08 15.29 -23.49
CA VAL A 26 -12.68 15.57 -22.19
C VAL A 26 -12.17 14.56 -21.15
N LEU A 27 -11.59 15.07 -20.07
CA LEU A 27 -11.17 14.27 -18.92
C LEU A 27 -12.28 14.25 -17.88
N ALA A 28 -12.53 13.11 -17.25
CA ALA A 28 -13.37 13.02 -16.06
C ALA A 28 -12.60 12.48 -14.86
N ILE A 29 -12.68 13.21 -13.75
CA ILE A 29 -12.31 12.72 -12.43
C ILE A 29 -13.56 12.09 -11.81
N ARG A 30 -13.59 10.76 -11.73
CA ARG A 30 -14.72 10.04 -11.13
C ARG A 30 -14.77 10.27 -9.62
N ARG A 31 -15.90 9.92 -9.00
CA ARG A 31 -15.96 9.78 -7.54
C ARG A 31 -15.51 8.38 -7.14
N GLU A 32 -14.80 8.28 -6.03
CA GLU A 32 -14.46 6.99 -5.43
C GLU A 32 -15.63 6.44 -4.61
N ASP A 33 -15.91 5.16 -4.77
CA ASP A 33 -17.05 4.46 -4.16
C ASP A 33 -16.68 3.12 -3.51
N VAL A 34 -15.40 2.72 -3.52
CA VAL A 34 -14.93 1.42 -3.00
C VAL A 34 -15.16 1.23 -1.49
N ASN A 35 -14.88 2.24 -0.67
CA ASN A 35 -15.11 2.21 0.78
C ASN A 35 -15.19 3.65 1.34
N ALA A 36 -15.51 3.79 2.62
CA ALA A 36 -15.65 5.09 3.28
C ALA A 36 -14.33 5.87 3.40
N TRP A 37 -13.21 5.17 3.51
CA TRP A 37 -11.88 5.73 3.73
C TRP A 37 -11.23 6.26 2.45
N GLU A 38 -11.63 5.78 1.28
CA GLU A 38 -11.13 6.26 0.00
C GLU A 38 -11.69 7.65 -0.33
N ARG A 39 -11.00 8.66 0.21
CA ARG A 39 -11.33 10.09 0.08
C ARG A 39 -10.36 10.83 -0.85
N ARG A 40 -9.39 10.11 -1.43
CA ARG A 40 -8.41 10.67 -2.37
C ARG A 40 -9.06 10.93 -3.74
N ALA A 41 -8.31 11.62 -4.59
CA ALA A 41 -8.58 11.72 -6.01
C ALA A 41 -7.28 11.50 -6.79
N PRO A 42 -7.34 11.14 -8.09
CA PRO A 42 -6.15 11.01 -8.91
C PRO A 42 -5.48 12.36 -9.23
N LEU A 43 -6.26 13.46 -9.21
CA LEU A 43 -5.79 14.80 -9.56
C LEU A 43 -6.32 15.85 -8.57
N ALA A 44 -5.42 16.59 -7.95
CA ALA A 44 -5.72 17.80 -7.16
C ALA A 44 -6.16 19.00 -8.03
N PRO A 45 -6.81 20.03 -7.46
CA PRO A 45 -7.25 21.23 -8.18
C PRO A 45 -6.15 21.93 -8.99
N ARG A 46 -4.91 21.98 -8.51
CA ARG A 46 -3.81 22.56 -9.28
C ARG A 46 -3.55 21.85 -10.61
N HIS A 47 -3.68 20.52 -10.66
CA HIS A 47 -3.58 19.76 -11.91
C HIS A 47 -4.74 20.07 -12.84
N VAL A 48 -5.95 20.19 -12.29
CA VAL A 48 -7.13 20.61 -13.05
C VAL A 48 -6.94 22.01 -13.63
N LYS A 49 -6.33 22.92 -12.87
CA LYS A 49 -5.99 24.26 -13.36
C LYS A 49 -4.99 24.22 -14.50
N MET A 50 -4.00 23.35 -14.43
CA MET A 50 -3.03 23.16 -15.52
C MET A 50 -3.72 22.60 -16.77
N LEU A 51 -4.58 21.59 -16.65
CA LEU A 51 -5.33 21.02 -17.79
C LEU A 51 -6.27 22.03 -18.44
N THR A 52 -7.00 22.81 -17.63
CA THR A 52 -7.95 23.81 -18.14
C THR A 52 -7.22 24.98 -18.80
N ASN A 53 -6.05 25.38 -18.28
CA ASN A 53 -5.18 26.36 -18.93
C ASN A 53 -4.63 25.85 -20.29
N LEU A 54 -4.44 24.53 -20.45
CA LEU A 54 -4.11 23.91 -21.74
C LEU A 54 -5.30 23.85 -22.71
N GLY A 55 -6.52 24.18 -22.24
CA GLY A 55 -7.74 24.18 -23.05
C GLY A 55 -8.58 22.91 -22.95
N TYR A 56 -8.18 21.93 -22.11
CA TYR A 56 -8.94 20.71 -21.91
C TYR A 56 -10.17 20.92 -21.02
N LYS A 57 -11.28 20.27 -21.38
CA LYS A 57 -12.47 20.21 -20.51
C LYS A 57 -12.27 19.14 -19.44
N VAL A 58 -12.39 19.54 -18.18
CA VAL A 58 -12.27 18.63 -17.03
C VAL A 58 -13.60 18.54 -16.29
N LEU A 59 -14.21 17.37 -16.30
CA LEU A 59 -15.39 17.04 -15.51
C LEU A 59 -14.98 16.45 -14.18
N VAL A 60 -15.72 16.77 -13.14
CA VAL A 60 -15.52 16.21 -11.81
C VAL A 60 -16.87 15.73 -11.31
N GLN A 61 -16.98 14.43 -11.02
CA GLN A 61 -18.20 13.91 -10.42
C GLN A 61 -18.38 14.48 -9.00
N PRO A 62 -19.59 14.92 -8.62
CA PRO A 62 -19.92 15.33 -7.27
C PRO A 62 -19.59 14.21 -6.27
N SER A 63 -19.00 14.57 -5.12
CA SER A 63 -18.69 13.61 -4.07
C SER A 63 -18.57 14.29 -2.72
N ASN A 64 -19.40 13.85 -1.76
CA ASN A 64 -19.30 14.26 -0.36
C ASN A 64 -18.20 13.50 0.40
N ARG A 65 -17.62 12.45 -0.22
CA ARG A 65 -16.54 11.64 0.37
C ARG A 65 -15.16 12.23 0.08
N ARG A 66 -14.98 12.83 -1.10
CA ARG A 66 -13.69 13.38 -1.52
C ARG A 66 -13.20 14.43 -0.53
N ALA A 67 -11.95 14.31 -0.08
CA ALA A 67 -11.39 15.21 0.92
C ALA A 67 -11.22 16.65 0.41
N ILE A 68 -10.94 16.80 -0.89
CA ILE A 68 -10.86 18.10 -1.55
C ILE A 68 -12.26 18.51 -2.01
N HIS A 69 -12.71 19.67 -1.52
CA HIS A 69 -14.05 20.18 -1.76
C HIS A 69 -14.25 20.61 -3.23
N GLU A 70 -15.46 20.41 -3.76
CA GLU A 70 -15.80 20.75 -5.16
C GLU A 70 -15.54 22.21 -5.54
N LYS A 71 -15.76 23.14 -4.61
CA LYS A 71 -15.44 24.58 -4.76
C LYS A 71 -14.00 24.82 -5.23
N ASP A 72 -13.04 24.01 -4.81
CA ASP A 72 -11.65 24.19 -5.22
C ASP A 72 -11.41 23.65 -6.63
N TYR A 73 -12.12 22.60 -7.03
CA TYR A 73 -12.17 22.16 -8.43
C TYR A 73 -12.82 23.20 -9.34
N ILE A 74 -13.92 23.83 -8.91
CA ILE A 74 -14.59 24.91 -9.67
C ILE A 74 -13.64 26.10 -9.87
N LYS A 75 -12.96 26.56 -8.81
CA LYS A 75 -11.96 27.63 -8.91
C LYS A 75 -10.82 27.27 -9.87
N ALA A 76 -10.47 25.99 -9.93
CA ALA A 76 -9.48 25.47 -10.87
C ALA A 76 -9.97 25.35 -12.32
N GLY A 77 -11.25 25.66 -12.61
CA GLY A 77 -11.85 25.55 -13.94
C GLY A 77 -12.48 24.18 -14.24
N GLY A 78 -12.54 23.29 -13.26
CA GLY A 78 -13.26 22.03 -13.36
C GLY A 78 -14.78 22.24 -13.36
N ILE A 79 -15.50 21.40 -14.10
CA ILE A 79 -16.95 21.43 -14.23
C ILE A 79 -17.53 20.30 -13.37
N ILE A 80 -18.29 20.65 -12.34
CA ILE A 80 -18.98 19.67 -11.50
C ILE A 80 -20.16 19.10 -12.29
N GLN A 81 -20.11 17.81 -12.60
CA GLN A 81 -21.13 17.16 -13.43
C GLN A 81 -21.26 15.69 -13.07
N GLU A 82 -22.50 15.23 -12.87
CA GLU A 82 -22.83 13.84 -12.54
C GLU A 82 -22.54 12.88 -13.71
N ASP A 83 -23.11 13.21 -14.87
CA ASP A 83 -22.90 12.47 -16.11
C ASP A 83 -21.51 12.79 -16.68
N ILE A 84 -20.67 11.76 -16.83
CA ILE A 84 -19.33 11.85 -17.39
C ILE A 84 -19.20 11.11 -18.73
N SER A 85 -20.31 10.72 -19.36
CA SER A 85 -20.35 9.97 -20.62
C SER A 85 -19.59 10.64 -21.77
N GLN A 86 -19.52 11.97 -21.77
CA GLN A 86 -18.75 12.75 -22.75
C GLN A 86 -17.22 12.61 -22.60
N ALA A 87 -16.72 12.12 -21.47
CA ALA A 87 -15.28 11.94 -21.24
C ALA A 87 -14.69 10.89 -22.20
N CYS A 88 -13.49 11.12 -22.71
CA CYS A 88 -12.69 10.12 -23.42
C CYS A 88 -11.73 9.41 -22.47
N LEU A 89 -11.27 10.08 -21.41
CA LEU A 89 -10.46 9.53 -20.33
C LEU A 89 -11.17 9.69 -18.99
N ILE A 90 -11.37 8.59 -18.28
CA ILE A 90 -11.93 8.55 -16.93
C ILE A 90 -10.83 8.10 -15.97
N VAL A 91 -10.46 8.98 -15.04
CA VAL A 91 -9.42 8.70 -14.04
C VAL A 91 -10.04 8.54 -12.66
N GLY A 92 -9.55 7.54 -11.92
CA GLY A 92 -9.89 7.29 -10.52
C GLY A 92 -8.69 6.71 -9.78
N VAL A 93 -8.75 6.66 -8.45
CA VAL A 93 -7.73 5.99 -7.64
C VAL A 93 -7.97 4.49 -7.65
N LYS A 94 -9.20 4.06 -7.36
CA LYS A 94 -9.57 2.65 -7.26
C LYS A 94 -10.57 2.26 -8.36
N ARG A 95 -10.76 0.95 -8.54
CA ARG A 95 -11.69 0.37 -9.51
C ARG A 95 -13.12 0.89 -9.30
N PRO A 96 -13.87 1.19 -10.39
CA PRO A 96 -15.29 1.43 -10.31
C PRO A 96 -16.09 0.12 -10.13
N PRO A 97 -17.35 0.22 -9.65
CA PRO A 97 -18.35 -0.83 -9.81
C PRO A 97 -18.55 -1.16 -11.28
N GLU A 98 -18.74 -2.44 -11.57
CA GLU A 98 -18.83 -2.99 -12.93
C GLU A 98 -20.02 -2.42 -13.72
N ASP A 99 -21.15 -2.22 -13.04
CA ASP A 99 -22.37 -1.62 -13.58
C ASP A 99 -22.20 -0.15 -14.00
N LYS A 100 -21.21 0.54 -13.43
CA LYS A 100 -20.91 1.95 -13.72
C LYS A 100 -19.88 2.14 -14.83
N LEU A 101 -19.28 1.07 -15.34
CA LEU A 101 -18.33 1.15 -16.45
C LEU A 101 -19.05 1.62 -17.73
N ILE A 102 -18.45 2.62 -18.39
CA ILE A 102 -18.95 3.20 -19.64
C ILE A 102 -18.15 2.60 -20.80
N PRO A 103 -18.81 2.04 -21.83
CA PRO A 103 -18.13 1.37 -22.93
C PRO A 103 -17.35 2.31 -23.85
N ASN A 104 -16.33 1.77 -24.51
CA ASN A 104 -15.49 2.46 -25.49
C ASN A 104 -14.76 3.69 -24.92
N LYS A 105 -14.25 3.59 -23.69
CA LYS A 105 -13.53 4.67 -22.99
C LYS A 105 -12.12 4.26 -22.61
N ASN A 106 -11.25 5.23 -22.39
CA ASN A 106 -10.01 5.02 -21.67
C ASN A 106 -10.27 5.17 -20.17
N TYR A 107 -9.78 4.22 -19.38
CA TYR A 107 -9.80 4.26 -17.93
C TYR A 107 -8.39 4.18 -17.38
N ALA A 108 -8.09 4.97 -16.35
CA ALA A 108 -6.84 4.85 -15.61
C ALA A 108 -7.10 4.79 -14.10
N PHE A 109 -6.69 3.70 -13.46
CA PHE A 109 -6.82 3.44 -12.02
C PHE A 109 -5.98 2.23 -11.59
N PHE A 110 -5.83 1.99 -10.27
CA PHE A 110 -5.27 0.73 -9.75
C PHE A 110 -6.28 -0.40 -9.93
N SER A 111 -6.08 -1.25 -10.94
CA SER A 111 -7.05 -2.29 -11.28
C SER A 111 -6.91 -3.55 -10.43
N HIS A 112 -5.69 -3.84 -9.97
CA HIS A 112 -5.33 -5.07 -9.27
C HIS A 112 -5.69 -6.34 -10.05
N THR A 113 -5.71 -6.29 -11.39
CA THR A 113 -6.06 -7.42 -12.27
C THR A 113 -4.83 -8.24 -12.70
N ILE A 114 -3.64 -7.66 -12.64
CA ILE A 114 -2.40 -8.20 -13.22
C ILE A 114 -1.89 -9.51 -12.59
N LYS A 115 -2.32 -9.85 -11.36
CA LYS A 115 -1.97 -11.12 -10.70
C LYS A 115 -3.10 -12.15 -10.78
N ALA A 116 -4.13 -11.88 -11.59
CA ALA A 116 -5.28 -12.76 -11.83
C ALA A 116 -6.02 -13.20 -10.55
N GLN A 117 -6.09 -12.34 -9.52
CA GLN A 117 -6.84 -12.65 -8.31
C GLN A 117 -8.35 -12.72 -8.59
N GLU A 118 -9.02 -13.72 -8.04
CA GLU A 118 -10.42 -14.05 -8.33
C GLU A 118 -11.38 -12.87 -8.17
N ALA A 119 -11.25 -12.14 -7.06
CA ALA A 119 -12.08 -10.97 -6.76
C ALA A 119 -12.01 -9.84 -7.81
N ASN A 120 -11.00 -9.82 -8.68
CA ASN A 120 -10.79 -8.78 -9.70
C ASN A 120 -11.12 -9.25 -11.12
N MET A 121 -11.46 -10.53 -11.32
CA MET A 121 -11.63 -11.07 -12.68
C MET A 121 -12.94 -10.64 -13.33
N SER A 122 -14.04 -10.53 -12.57
CA SER A 122 -15.31 -10.01 -13.06
C SER A 122 -15.18 -8.60 -13.65
N LEU A 123 -14.41 -7.73 -13.00
CA LEU A 123 -14.08 -6.40 -13.52
C LEU A 123 -13.35 -6.47 -14.85
N LEU A 124 -12.33 -7.33 -14.95
CA LEU A 124 -11.55 -7.45 -16.17
C LEU A 124 -12.43 -7.97 -17.34
N ASP A 125 -13.34 -8.90 -17.06
CA ASP A 125 -14.27 -9.42 -18.06
C ASP A 125 -15.22 -8.33 -18.56
N GLU A 126 -15.73 -7.51 -17.65
CA GLU A 126 -16.59 -6.38 -18.00
C GLU A 126 -15.84 -5.26 -18.74
N ILE A 127 -14.56 -5.03 -18.42
CA ILE A 127 -13.68 -4.11 -19.16
C ILE A 127 -13.48 -4.59 -20.60
N LEU A 128 -13.26 -5.89 -20.79
CA LEU A 128 -13.12 -6.49 -22.12
C LEU A 128 -14.43 -6.42 -22.91
N SER A 129 -15.55 -6.78 -22.29
CA SER A 129 -16.89 -6.78 -22.90
C SER A 129 -17.30 -5.39 -23.38
N LYS A 130 -16.97 -4.36 -22.58
CA LYS A 130 -17.26 -2.94 -22.87
C LYS A 130 -16.23 -2.28 -23.77
N ASN A 131 -15.25 -3.01 -24.30
CA ASN A 131 -14.19 -2.47 -25.14
C ASN A 131 -13.48 -1.27 -24.48
N ILE A 132 -13.15 -1.40 -23.19
CA ILE A 132 -12.45 -0.36 -22.44
C ILE A 132 -10.94 -0.54 -22.60
N ARG A 133 -10.25 0.59 -22.84
CA ARG A 133 -8.80 0.64 -22.72
C ARG A 133 -8.42 0.92 -21.28
N LEU A 134 -7.90 -0.10 -20.58
CA LEU A 134 -7.49 0.01 -19.18
C LEU A 134 -6.00 0.32 -19.08
N ILE A 135 -5.68 1.42 -18.41
CA ILE A 135 -4.32 1.84 -18.05
C ILE A 135 -4.15 1.61 -16.55
N ASP A 136 -3.28 0.68 -16.15
CA ASP A 136 -3.04 0.39 -14.74
C ASP A 136 -1.84 1.18 -14.21
N TYR A 137 -2.09 2.05 -13.23
CA TYR A 137 -1.05 2.84 -12.57
C TYR A 137 0.05 1.98 -11.93
N GLU A 138 -0.25 0.73 -11.54
CA GLU A 138 0.74 -0.20 -10.97
C GLU A 138 1.81 -0.59 -12.00
N LYS A 139 1.49 -0.51 -13.29
CA LYS A 139 2.37 -0.90 -14.40
C LYS A 139 3.02 0.29 -15.13
N MET A 140 2.82 1.50 -14.63
CA MET A 140 3.59 2.66 -15.08
C MET A 140 5.00 2.61 -14.48
N VAL A 141 5.94 2.03 -15.25
CA VAL A 141 7.34 1.84 -14.87
C VAL A 141 8.27 2.55 -15.84
N ASP A 142 9.36 3.11 -15.33
CA ASP A 142 10.42 3.71 -16.16
C ASP A 142 11.31 2.62 -16.80
N HIS A 143 12.21 3.04 -17.69
CA HIS A 143 13.23 2.19 -18.32
C HIS A 143 14.15 1.40 -17.36
N ARG A 144 14.21 1.76 -16.07
CA ARG A 144 14.98 1.05 -15.04
C ARG A 144 14.10 0.09 -14.22
N GLY A 145 12.83 -0.07 -14.60
CA GLY A 145 11.86 -0.88 -13.87
C GLY A 145 11.30 -0.21 -12.62
N VAL A 146 11.56 1.09 -12.41
CA VAL A 146 11.07 1.82 -11.23
C VAL A 146 9.67 2.36 -11.50
N ARG A 147 8.73 2.05 -10.62
CA ARG A 147 7.37 2.57 -10.70
C ARG A 147 7.36 4.09 -10.54
N VAL A 148 6.76 4.80 -11.50
CA VAL A 148 6.78 6.26 -11.55
C VAL A 148 5.62 6.92 -10.80
N VAL A 149 4.51 6.21 -10.61
CA VAL A 149 3.28 6.74 -9.99
C VAL A 149 2.87 5.84 -8.81
N ALA A 150 3.10 6.29 -7.58
CA ALA A 150 2.82 5.51 -6.37
C ALA A 150 2.51 6.36 -5.13
N PHE A 151 1.86 5.78 -4.13
CA PHE A 151 1.57 6.47 -2.85
C PHE A 151 2.61 6.20 -1.75
N GLY A 152 3.76 5.60 -2.09
CA GLY A 152 4.69 5.03 -1.10
C GLY A 152 5.12 6.00 0.01
N LYS A 153 5.45 7.25 -0.33
CA LYS A 153 5.85 8.26 0.67
C LYS A 153 4.78 8.49 1.73
N TRP A 154 3.53 8.69 1.31
CA TRP A 154 2.42 8.94 2.23
C TRP A 154 1.97 7.69 2.99
N ALA A 155 2.22 6.49 2.46
CA ALA A 155 2.09 5.26 3.24
C ALA A 155 3.09 5.23 4.39
N GLY A 156 4.35 5.61 4.12
CA GLY A 156 5.39 5.79 5.14
C GLY A 156 5.01 6.77 6.25
N VAL A 157 4.57 7.97 5.86
CA VAL A 157 4.15 9.03 6.79
C VAL A 157 2.99 8.56 7.68
N ALA A 158 1.92 8.05 7.07
CA ALA A 158 0.74 7.59 7.83
C ALA A 158 1.05 6.35 8.69
N GLY A 159 1.86 5.41 8.19
CA GLY A 159 2.30 4.24 8.94
C GLY A 159 3.11 4.62 10.18
N MET A 160 4.03 5.57 10.05
CA MET A 160 4.82 6.06 11.19
C MET A 160 3.93 6.76 12.24
N ILE A 161 2.99 7.61 11.82
CA ILE A 161 2.06 8.26 12.76
C ILE A 161 1.23 7.21 13.50
N ASN A 162 0.68 6.24 12.77
CA ASN A 162 -0.15 5.19 13.36
C ASN A 162 0.64 4.31 14.33
N ILE A 163 1.86 3.89 14.00
CA ILE A 163 2.63 3.04 14.91
C ILE A 163 3.09 3.79 16.15
N LEU A 164 3.38 5.10 16.08
CA LEU A 164 3.64 5.90 17.26
C LEU A 164 2.41 5.97 18.19
N HIS A 165 1.22 6.19 17.62
CA HIS A 165 -0.02 6.11 18.38
C HIS A 165 -0.23 4.73 19.01
N GLY A 166 -0.05 3.67 18.22
CA GLY A 166 -0.18 2.28 18.67
C GLY A 166 0.80 1.93 19.79
N MET A 167 2.06 2.39 19.69
CA MET A 167 3.05 2.26 20.75
C MET A 167 2.62 2.97 22.03
N GLY A 168 1.98 4.14 21.94
CA GLY A 168 1.35 4.79 23.09
C GLY A 168 0.37 3.84 23.80
N LEU A 169 -0.60 3.30 23.06
CA LEU A 169 -1.58 2.34 23.58
C LEU A 169 -0.91 1.08 24.16
N ARG A 170 0.09 0.54 23.47
CA ARG A 170 0.80 -0.66 23.91
C ARG A 170 1.60 -0.41 25.18
N PHE A 171 2.28 0.72 25.29
CA PHE A 171 2.99 1.08 26.51
C PHE A 171 2.02 1.28 27.68
N LEU A 172 0.86 1.89 27.45
CA LEU A 172 -0.17 2.00 28.49
C LEU A 172 -0.62 0.63 28.99
N ALA A 173 -0.90 -0.30 28.08
CA ALA A 173 -1.28 -1.68 28.41
C ALA A 173 -0.18 -2.43 29.18
N LEU A 174 1.09 -2.07 28.98
CA LEU A 174 2.24 -2.59 29.71
C LEU A 174 2.53 -1.83 31.02
N GLY A 175 1.67 -0.89 31.43
CA GLY A 175 1.80 -0.15 32.68
C GLY A 175 2.69 1.10 32.59
N HIS A 176 2.86 1.66 31.39
CA HIS A 176 3.69 2.83 31.15
C HIS A 176 2.91 4.01 30.58
N HIS A 177 3.01 5.16 31.24
CA HIS A 177 2.66 6.44 30.65
C HIS A 177 3.84 6.97 29.84
N THR A 178 3.63 7.25 28.55
CA THR A 178 4.68 7.78 27.64
C THR A 178 4.15 8.96 26.83
N PRO A 179 5.01 9.86 26.32
CA PRO A 179 4.60 10.98 25.48
C PRO A 179 3.82 10.56 24.21
N PHE A 180 4.00 9.32 23.75
CA PHE A 180 3.25 8.79 22.60
C PHE A 180 1.74 8.67 22.84
N MET A 181 1.29 8.67 24.09
CA MET A 181 -0.13 8.61 24.47
C MET A 181 -0.99 9.71 23.85
N HIS A 182 -0.38 10.84 23.52
CA HIS A 182 -1.07 12.02 23.01
C HIS A 182 -1.03 12.14 21.48
N ILE A 183 -0.33 11.23 20.80
CA ILE A 183 -0.35 11.14 19.34
C ILE A 183 -1.64 10.41 18.94
N GLY A 184 -2.50 11.06 18.16
CA GLY A 184 -3.65 10.41 17.51
C GLY A 184 -3.28 9.67 16.22
N MET A 185 -4.22 8.87 15.71
CA MET A 185 -4.13 8.23 14.38
C MET A 185 -4.01 9.25 13.25
N ALA A 186 -3.40 8.87 12.12
CA ALA A 186 -3.15 9.78 11.00
C ALA A 186 -4.43 10.49 10.49
N HIS A 187 -5.58 9.80 10.50
CA HIS A 187 -6.84 10.38 10.06
C HIS A 187 -7.49 11.38 11.03
N ASN A 188 -6.98 11.48 12.26
CA ASN A 188 -7.46 12.46 13.25
C ASN A 188 -6.91 13.87 12.98
N TYR A 189 -5.86 13.98 12.17
CA TYR A 189 -5.28 15.25 11.79
C TYR A 189 -5.88 15.76 10.48
N ARG A 190 -6.08 17.08 10.39
CA ARG A 190 -6.61 17.70 9.15
C ARG A 190 -5.61 17.68 8.02
N ASN A 191 -4.33 17.69 8.35
CA ASN A 191 -3.20 17.66 7.44
C ASN A 191 -1.95 17.16 8.17
N SER A 192 -0.94 16.81 7.38
CA SER A 192 0.37 16.35 7.81
C SER A 192 1.09 17.31 8.76
N SER A 193 0.92 18.63 8.61
CA SER A 193 1.56 19.61 9.50
C SER A 193 1.05 19.52 10.95
N GLN A 194 -0.24 19.25 11.13
CA GLN A 194 -0.81 19.00 12.48
C GLN A 194 -0.27 17.70 13.08
N ALA A 195 -0.15 16.64 12.27
CA ALA A 195 0.45 15.38 12.73
C ALA A 195 1.91 15.57 13.16
N VAL A 196 2.70 16.31 12.37
CA VAL A 196 4.09 16.68 12.72
C VAL A 196 4.14 17.44 14.04
N GLN A 197 3.20 18.37 14.29
CA GLN A 197 3.18 19.09 15.55
C GLN A 197 2.96 18.16 16.75
N ALA A 198 2.00 17.23 16.66
CA ALA A 198 1.76 16.26 17.74
C ALA A 198 2.99 15.36 18.01
N VAL A 199 3.71 14.95 16.95
CA VAL A 199 4.96 14.20 17.10
C VAL A 199 6.07 15.06 17.72
N ARG A 200 6.15 16.35 17.39
CA ARG A 200 7.10 17.30 18.00
C ARG A 200 6.80 17.54 19.48
N ASP A 201 5.53 17.62 19.85
CA ASP A 201 5.12 17.80 21.25
C ASP A 201 5.55 16.58 22.08
N ALA A 202 5.29 15.37 21.59
CA ALA A 202 5.81 14.14 22.21
C ALA A 202 7.36 14.13 22.24
N GLY A 203 8.00 14.56 21.16
CA GLY A 203 9.45 14.68 21.07
C GLY A 203 10.06 15.66 22.07
N TYR A 204 9.37 16.76 22.36
CA TYR A 204 9.80 17.73 23.36
C TYR A 204 9.82 17.09 24.76
N GLU A 205 8.76 16.38 25.14
CA GLU A 205 8.71 15.65 26.42
C GLU A 205 9.81 14.58 26.52
N ILE A 206 10.07 13.85 25.43
CA ILE A 206 11.21 12.90 25.36
C ILE A 206 12.53 13.63 25.64
N SER A 207 12.76 14.80 25.02
CA SER A 207 14.01 15.57 25.19
C SER A 207 14.23 16.08 26.63
N LEU A 208 13.14 16.27 27.38
CA LEU A 208 13.17 16.61 28.80
C LEU A 208 13.44 15.39 29.70
N GLY A 209 13.51 14.18 29.14
CA GLY A 209 13.73 12.94 29.88
C GLY A 209 12.49 12.41 30.57
N LEU A 210 11.29 12.73 30.06
CA LEU A 210 10.01 12.29 30.62
C LEU A 210 9.60 10.86 30.19
N MET A 211 10.49 10.13 29.52
CA MET A 211 10.31 8.71 29.24
C MET A 211 10.55 7.84 30.49
N PRO A 212 9.70 6.85 30.79
CA PRO A 212 9.94 5.89 31.86
C PRO A 212 11.27 5.15 31.69
N LYS A 213 12.09 5.15 32.74
CA LYS A 213 13.41 4.47 32.72
C LYS A 213 13.32 2.97 32.52
N SER A 214 12.22 2.35 32.94
CA SER A 214 11.98 0.90 32.84
C SER A 214 11.77 0.42 31.39
N ILE A 215 11.46 1.32 30.46
CA ILE A 215 11.36 1.02 29.02
C ILE A 215 12.76 0.93 28.38
N GLY A 216 13.74 1.64 28.94
CA GLY A 216 15.07 1.77 28.37
C GLY A 216 15.09 2.56 27.04
N PRO A 217 16.23 2.55 26.32
CA PRO A 217 16.36 3.28 25.06
C PRO A 217 15.45 2.72 23.97
N LEU A 218 14.77 3.58 23.22
CA LEU A 218 13.91 3.16 22.11
C LEU A 218 14.69 3.13 20.80
N THR A 219 14.59 2.00 20.09
CA THR A 219 15.26 1.77 18.80
C THR A 219 14.22 1.48 17.71
N PHE A 220 14.28 2.22 16.62
CA PHE A 220 13.39 2.11 15.47
C PHE A 220 14.17 1.63 14.25
N VAL A 221 13.68 0.57 13.62
CA VAL A 221 14.32 -0.03 12.46
C VAL A 221 13.45 0.17 11.23
N PHE A 222 13.98 0.88 10.23
CA PHE A 222 13.30 1.09 8.95
C PHE A 222 13.86 0.12 7.92
N THR A 223 13.03 -0.75 7.35
CA THR A 223 13.48 -1.67 6.29
C THR A 223 13.26 -1.05 4.91
N GLY A 224 14.28 -1.16 4.06
CA GLY A 224 14.29 -0.59 2.72
C GLY A 224 14.67 0.90 2.69
N THR A 225 15.09 1.36 1.52
CA THR A 225 15.57 2.74 1.26
C THR A 225 14.65 3.52 0.31
N GLY A 226 13.48 2.95 0.01
CA GLY A 226 12.49 3.51 -0.91
C GLY A 226 11.63 4.62 -0.30
N ASN A 227 10.61 5.04 -1.06
CA ASN A 227 9.73 6.16 -0.68
C ASN A 227 8.98 5.92 0.63
N VAL A 228 8.59 4.68 0.92
CA VAL A 228 7.93 4.30 2.18
C VAL A 228 8.83 4.61 3.38
N SER A 229 10.04 4.06 3.38
CA SER A 229 11.03 4.29 4.44
C SER A 229 11.35 5.77 4.61
N LYS A 230 11.56 6.51 3.51
CA LYS A 230 11.79 7.96 3.55
C LYS A 230 10.61 8.73 4.17
N GLY A 231 9.37 8.38 3.81
CA GLY A 231 8.19 9.00 4.40
C GLY A 231 8.05 8.74 5.90
N ALA A 232 8.36 7.51 6.34
CA ALA A 232 8.38 7.19 7.77
C ALA A 232 9.49 7.95 8.52
N GLN A 233 10.69 8.05 7.91
CA GLN A 233 11.80 8.82 8.45
C GLN A 233 11.49 10.31 8.57
N GLU A 234 10.75 10.91 7.62
CA GLU A 234 10.30 12.32 7.72
C GLU A 234 9.52 12.57 9.00
N MET A 235 8.66 11.63 9.40
CA MET A 235 7.92 11.71 10.65
C MET A 235 8.80 11.42 11.87
N PHE A 236 9.68 10.42 11.79
CA PHE A 236 10.60 10.09 12.86
C PHE A 236 11.56 11.24 13.19
N ASN A 237 12.03 11.98 12.18
CA ASN A 237 12.87 13.18 12.33
C ASN A 237 12.21 14.33 13.08
N ALA A 238 10.90 14.26 13.34
CA ALA A 238 10.21 15.22 14.20
C ALA A 238 10.41 14.93 15.70
N LEU A 239 10.88 13.73 16.06
CA LEU A 239 11.33 13.37 17.41
C LEU A 239 12.79 13.81 17.63
N PRO A 240 13.26 13.94 18.88
CA PRO A 240 14.68 14.04 19.17
C PRO A 240 15.33 12.70 18.82
N CYS A 241 15.86 12.57 17.60
CA CYS A 241 16.37 11.29 17.12
C CYS A 241 17.85 11.32 16.75
N GLU A 242 18.49 10.17 16.85
CA GLU A 242 19.83 9.90 16.34
C GLU A 242 19.81 8.68 15.44
N PHE A 243 20.33 8.82 14.21
CA PHE A 243 20.50 7.67 13.32
C PHE A 243 21.85 7.02 13.57
N VAL A 244 21.85 5.69 13.70
CA VAL A 244 23.03 4.87 13.95
C VAL A 244 23.13 3.74 12.92
N GLU A 245 24.34 3.25 12.71
CA GLU A 245 24.58 2.11 11.85
C GLU A 245 24.03 0.82 12.48
N PRO A 246 23.65 -0.20 11.68
CA PRO A 246 23.00 -1.41 12.22
C PRO A 246 23.84 -2.16 13.27
N HIS A 247 25.16 -2.13 13.14
CA HIS A 247 26.06 -2.78 14.09
C HIS A 247 26.11 -2.08 15.47
N GLU A 248 25.74 -0.79 15.53
CA GLU A 248 25.68 0.00 16.76
C GLU A 248 24.36 -0.23 17.53
N LEU A 249 23.34 -0.81 16.88
CA LEU A 249 22.00 -1.00 17.43
C LEU A 249 22.01 -1.73 18.78
N LYS A 250 22.88 -2.74 18.90
CA LYS A 250 23.07 -3.51 20.14
C LYS A 250 23.54 -2.64 21.30
N GLU A 251 24.49 -1.73 21.07
CA GLU A 251 25.03 -0.86 22.09
C GLU A 251 23.98 0.17 22.52
N VAL A 252 23.41 0.91 21.56
CA VAL A 252 22.43 1.96 21.87
C VAL A 252 21.15 1.40 22.48
N SER A 253 20.76 0.17 22.17
CA SER A 253 19.59 -0.49 22.78
C SER A 253 19.73 -0.70 24.29
N ARG A 254 20.97 -0.66 24.82
CA ARG A 254 21.33 -0.90 26.22
C ARG A 254 21.74 0.37 26.95
N THR A 255 22.57 1.20 26.33
CA THR A 255 23.22 2.36 26.97
C THR A 255 22.82 3.71 26.38
N GLY A 256 21.90 3.72 25.41
CA GLY A 256 21.42 4.94 24.77
C GLY A 256 20.84 5.97 25.75
N ASP A 257 20.97 7.24 25.40
CA ASP A 257 20.38 8.36 26.15
C ASP A 257 18.86 8.33 26.01
N LEU A 258 18.16 8.31 27.15
CA LEU A 258 16.69 8.26 27.20
C LEU A 258 16.01 9.56 26.76
N ARG A 259 16.79 10.64 26.54
CA ARG A 259 16.29 11.92 26.03
C ARG A 259 16.16 11.97 24.50
N LYS A 260 16.39 10.85 23.83
CA LYS A 260 16.26 10.70 22.39
C LYS A 260 15.86 9.28 22.00
N VAL A 261 15.45 9.14 20.75
CA VAL A 261 15.15 7.85 20.12
C VAL A 261 16.20 7.53 19.06
N TYR A 262 16.49 6.25 18.87
CA TYR A 262 17.51 5.80 17.93
C TYR A 262 16.87 5.20 16.68
N GLY A 263 17.34 5.59 15.51
CA GLY A 263 16.87 5.09 14.22
C GLY A 263 17.96 4.35 13.48
N THR A 264 17.62 3.29 12.74
CA THR A 264 18.53 2.69 11.77
C THR A 264 17.79 2.34 10.49
N VAL A 265 18.43 2.53 9.34
CA VAL A 265 17.83 2.25 8.02
C VAL A 265 18.56 1.06 7.41
N LEU A 266 17.81 -0.01 7.14
CA LEU A 266 18.36 -1.23 6.59
C LEU A 266 18.23 -1.29 5.08
N SER A 267 19.39 -1.41 4.45
CA SER A 267 19.57 -1.83 3.07
C SER A 267 19.75 -3.34 2.98
N ARG A 268 19.50 -3.91 1.80
CA ARG A 268 19.60 -5.35 1.54
C ARG A 268 20.92 -5.97 2.04
N HIS A 269 22.06 -5.34 1.75
CA HIS A 269 23.38 -5.86 2.13
C HIS A 269 23.65 -5.94 3.64
N GLN A 270 22.84 -5.28 4.48
CA GLN A 270 23.01 -5.27 5.93
C GLN A 270 22.28 -6.42 6.62
N HIS A 271 21.37 -7.12 5.93
CA HIS A 271 20.62 -8.21 6.53
C HIS A 271 20.45 -9.43 5.62
N LEU A 272 20.74 -9.33 4.32
CA LEU A 272 20.71 -10.47 3.40
C LEU A 272 22.12 -10.98 3.16
N VAL A 273 22.27 -12.30 3.26
CA VAL A 273 23.54 -12.98 3.03
C VAL A 273 23.34 -14.27 2.24
N ARG A 274 24.31 -14.64 1.42
CA ARG A 274 24.30 -15.93 0.73
C ARG A 274 24.43 -17.06 1.76
N LYS A 275 23.65 -18.13 1.57
CA LYS A 275 23.62 -19.29 2.49
C LYS A 275 24.96 -20.03 2.61
N THR A 276 25.83 -19.91 1.62
CA THR A 276 27.08 -20.69 1.53
C THR A 276 28.26 -20.03 2.23
N ASP A 277 28.43 -18.71 2.08
CA ASP A 277 29.63 -17.98 2.51
C ASP A 277 29.34 -16.70 3.31
N GLY A 278 28.06 -16.32 3.46
CA GLY A 278 27.67 -15.13 4.21
C GLY A 278 27.85 -13.80 3.46
N VAL A 279 28.20 -13.82 2.17
CA VAL A 279 28.44 -12.59 1.38
C VAL A 279 27.16 -12.12 0.71
N TYR A 280 26.99 -10.80 0.55
CA TYR A 280 25.91 -10.22 -0.25
C TYR A 280 26.37 -9.78 -1.64
N ASP A 281 25.82 -10.36 -2.70
CA ASP A 281 25.96 -9.87 -4.07
C ASP A 281 24.60 -9.37 -4.61
N PRO A 282 24.46 -8.06 -4.92
CA PRO A 282 23.19 -7.50 -5.37
C PRO A 282 22.72 -8.06 -6.73
N VAL A 283 23.65 -8.33 -7.66
CA VAL A 283 23.32 -8.77 -9.03
C VAL A 283 22.88 -10.23 -9.03
N GLU A 284 23.52 -11.06 -8.21
CA GLU A 284 23.08 -12.44 -8.02
C GLU A 284 21.76 -12.50 -7.26
N TYR A 285 21.60 -11.72 -6.18
CA TYR A 285 20.36 -11.68 -5.43
C TYR A 285 19.14 -11.31 -6.30
N ASP A 286 19.29 -10.34 -7.20
CA ASP A 286 18.20 -9.94 -8.11
C ASP A 286 17.78 -11.07 -9.08
N LYS A 287 18.66 -12.05 -9.35
CA LYS A 287 18.39 -13.19 -10.25
C LYS A 287 18.01 -14.47 -9.50
N HIS A 288 18.63 -14.69 -8.34
CA HIS A 288 18.60 -15.91 -7.56
C HIS A 288 18.40 -15.61 -6.05
N PRO A 289 17.29 -14.95 -5.68
CA PRO A 289 17.03 -14.60 -4.28
C PRO A 289 16.92 -15.84 -3.36
N GLU A 290 16.60 -17.01 -3.91
CA GLU A 290 16.50 -18.28 -3.19
C GLU A 290 17.82 -18.75 -2.58
N LEU A 291 18.97 -18.27 -3.07
CA LEU A 291 20.30 -18.60 -2.56
C LEU A 291 20.65 -17.82 -1.28
N TYR A 292 19.83 -16.85 -0.90
CA TYR A 292 20.06 -15.95 0.20
C TYR A 292 19.20 -16.30 1.42
N THR A 293 19.60 -15.82 2.58
CA THR A 293 18.82 -15.84 3.82
C THR A 293 18.93 -14.49 4.52
N SER A 294 17.94 -14.16 5.36
CA SER A 294 17.99 -12.95 6.19
C SER A 294 18.64 -13.27 7.55
N GLN A 295 19.54 -12.41 8.02
CA GLN A 295 20.10 -12.41 9.37
C GLN A 295 19.41 -11.39 10.30
N PHE A 296 18.33 -10.76 9.82
CA PHE A 296 17.58 -9.74 10.55
C PHE A 296 17.13 -10.22 11.95
N ASN A 297 16.71 -11.48 12.07
CA ASN A 297 16.27 -12.10 13.32
C ASN A 297 17.36 -12.15 14.42
N ASN A 298 18.64 -12.22 14.05
CA ASN A 298 19.75 -12.39 15.00
C ASN A 298 20.46 -11.06 15.29
N ASP A 299 20.74 -10.29 14.24
CA ASP A 299 21.64 -9.15 14.36
C ASP A 299 20.91 -7.83 14.60
N ILE A 300 19.61 -7.78 14.27
CA ILE A 300 18.82 -6.54 14.31
C ILE A 300 17.62 -6.67 15.25
N ALA A 301 16.70 -7.59 14.97
CA ALA A 301 15.42 -7.72 15.64
C ALA A 301 15.50 -7.81 17.19
N PRO A 302 16.51 -8.49 17.79
CA PRO A 302 16.64 -8.53 19.25
C PRO A 302 16.91 -7.17 19.90
N TYR A 303 17.38 -6.20 19.11
CA TYR A 303 17.74 -4.86 19.57
C TYR A 303 16.78 -3.79 19.06
N ALA A 304 15.71 -4.16 18.35
CA ALA A 304 14.70 -3.26 17.82
C ALA A 304 13.52 -3.13 18.79
N THR A 305 13.08 -1.90 19.09
CA THR A 305 11.81 -1.67 19.80
C THR A 305 10.63 -1.63 18.85
N CYS A 306 10.80 -1.00 17.69
CA CYS A 306 9.78 -0.91 16.66
C CYS A 306 10.39 -1.19 15.29
N VAL A 307 9.73 -2.02 14.48
CA VAL A 307 10.11 -2.26 13.09
C VAL A 307 9.11 -1.58 12.17
N ILE A 308 9.58 -0.72 11.28
CA ILE A 308 8.80 -0.12 10.21
C ILE A 308 9.18 -0.84 8.93
N ASN A 309 8.35 -1.79 8.53
CA ASN A 309 8.59 -2.63 7.37
C ASN A 309 8.06 -1.97 6.09
N GLY A 310 8.97 -1.68 5.16
CA GLY A 310 8.64 -1.06 3.87
C GLY A 310 9.24 -1.79 2.67
N ILE A 311 9.70 -3.03 2.85
CA ILE A 311 10.25 -3.83 1.75
C ILE A 311 9.16 -4.50 0.94
N TYR A 312 9.42 -4.62 -0.35
CA TYR A 312 8.66 -5.50 -1.23
C TYR A 312 9.14 -6.94 -1.03
N TRP A 313 8.22 -7.90 -1.04
CA TRP A 313 8.50 -9.32 -0.87
C TRP A 313 7.81 -10.17 -1.94
N GLU A 314 8.50 -11.23 -2.38
CA GLU A 314 7.97 -12.26 -3.26
C GLU A 314 8.29 -13.66 -2.70
N GLN A 315 7.58 -14.68 -3.17
CA GLN A 315 7.65 -16.06 -2.64
C GLN A 315 9.07 -16.64 -2.60
N ASN A 316 9.93 -16.28 -3.54
CA ASN A 316 11.31 -16.79 -3.62
C ASN A 316 12.32 -15.93 -2.85
N THR A 317 11.87 -14.84 -2.20
CA THR A 317 12.74 -13.94 -1.43
C THR A 317 12.75 -14.32 0.05
N PRO A 318 13.90 -14.18 0.74
CA PRO A 318 13.99 -14.48 2.17
C PRO A 318 13.03 -13.59 2.98
N ARG A 319 12.35 -14.20 3.96
CA ARG A 319 11.54 -13.46 4.93
C ARG A 319 12.44 -12.70 5.91
N LEU A 320 11.91 -11.60 6.47
CA LEU A 320 12.58 -10.86 7.54
C LEU A 320 12.45 -11.59 8.88
N LEU A 321 11.23 -12.05 9.20
CA LEU A 321 10.93 -12.78 10.43
C LEU A 321 9.99 -13.95 10.13
N SER A 322 10.38 -15.14 10.57
CA SER A 322 9.53 -16.32 10.62
C SER A 322 8.75 -16.42 11.94
N ARG A 323 7.77 -17.33 12.01
CA ARG A 323 7.07 -17.69 13.27
C ARG A 323 8.05 -18.20 14.32
N GLN A 324 9.05 -18.97 13.91
CA GLN A 324 10.09 -19.49 14.81
C GLN A 324 11.00 -18.38 15.33
N ASP A 325 11.28 -17.37 14.51
CA ASP A 325 12.07 -16.20 14.95
C ASP A 325 11.29 -15.39 15.98
N ALA A 326 9.98 -15.17 15.75
CA ALA A 326 9.12 -14.47 16.69
C ALA A 326 9.07 -15.18 18.06
N GLN A 327 8.94 -16.52 18.08
CA GLN A 327 8.98 -17.29 19.34
C GLN A 327 10.28 -17.07 20.11
N LYS A 328 11.43 -17.05 19.43
CA LYS A 328 12.73 -16.80 20.07
C LYS A 328 12.85 -15.37 20.58
N LEU A 329 12.34 -14.40 19.82
CA LEU A 329 12.40 -12.97 20.16
C LEU A 329 11.47 -12.59 21.32
N LEU A 330 10.34 -13.28 21.44
CA LEU A 330 9.30 -13.00 22.44
C LEU A 330 9.33 -13.98 23.62
N ALA A 331 10.35 -14.85 23.68
CA ALA A 331 10.57 -15.75 24.80
C ALA A 331 10.59 -14.95 26.12
N PRO A 332 9.80 -15.33 27.15
CA PRO A 332 9.66 -14.55 28.37
C PRO A 332 11.01 -14.28 29.03
N LEU A 333 11.32 -13.00 29.28
CA LEU A 333 12.46 -12.64 30.10
C LEU A 333 12.20 -13.06 31.55
N GLN A 334 13.19 -13.66 32.21
CA GLN A 334 13.15 -13.92 33.64
C GLN A 334 12.95 -12.58 34.37
N PRO A 335 11.96 -12.45 35.28
CA PRO A 335 11.74 -11.22 36.01
C PRO A 335 13.02 -10.78 36.70
N SER A 336 13.44 -9.54 36.44
CA SER A 336 14.58 -8.96 37.14
C SER A 336 14.28 -8.95 38.66
N PRO A 337 15.19 -9.45 39.51
CA PRO A 337 15.05 -9.34 40.97
C PRO A 337 14.94 -7.89 41.47
N ALA A 338 15.30 -6.91 40.60
CA ALA A 338 15.21 -5.48 40.84
C ALA A 338 13.90 -4.84 40.33
N ALA A 339 12.96 -5.62 39.81
CA ALA A 339 11.66 -5.11 39.36
C ALA A 339 10.93 -4.43 40.52
N THR A 340 10.65 -3.14 40.37
CA THR A 340 9.96 -2.35 41.37
C THR A 340 8.46 -2.39 41.11
N GLU A 341 7.66 -2.64 42.15
CA GLU A 341 6.20 -2.61 42.07
C GLU A 341 5.72 -1.25 41.51
N GLY A 342 4.92 -1.28 40.43
CA GLY A 342 4.45 -0.08 39.72
C GLY A 342 5.41 0.46 38.64
N CYS A 343 6.59 -0.14 38.45
CA CYS A 343 7.53 0.18 37.37
C CYS A 343 7.93 -1.10 36.62
N PRO A 344 6.98 -1.75 35.90
CA PRO A 344 7.27 -3.01 35.22
C PRO A 344 8.37 -2.84 34.16
N GLU A 345 9.18 -3.86 33.94
CA GLU A 345 10.05 -3.92 32.77
C GLU A 345 9.24 -4.38 31.55
N LEU A 346 9.70 -4.04 30.35
CA LEU A 346 9.08 -4.57 29.13
C LEU A 346 9.28 -6.10 29.05
N PRO A 347 8.27 -6.87 28.61
CA PRO A 347 8.37 -8.33 28.50
C PRO A 347 9.41 -8.78 27.47
N HIS A 348 9.65 -7.96 26.44
CA HIS A 348 10.63 -8.17 25.37
C HIS A 348 10.97 -6.82 24.71
N LYS A 349 12.12 -6.76 24.01
CA LYS A 349 12.59 -5.51 23.39
C LYS A 349 11.69 -5.08 22.22
N LEU A 350 11.33 -6.00 21.34
CA LEU A 350 10.49 -5.76 20.16
C LEU A 350 9.05 -5.59 20.58
N VAL A 351 8.54 -4.36 20.61
CA VAL A 351 7.19 -4.05 21.11
C VAL A 351 6.17 -3.99 19.97
N ALA A 352 6.60 -3.49 18.81
CA ALA A 352 5.68 -3.23 17.70
C ALA A 352 6.31 -3.44 16.32
N ILE A 353 5.47 -3.80 15.34
CA ILE A 353 5.81 -3.85 13.92
C ILE A 353 4.72 -3.11 13.14
N CYS A 354 5.13 -2.09 12.39
CA CYS A 354 4.31 -1.47 11.34
C CYS A 354 4.69 -2.09 10.00
N ASP A 355 3.89 -3.01 9.51
CA ASP A 355 4.07 -3.62 8.21
C ASP A 355 3.33 -2.84 7.11
N ILE A 356 4.03 -1.87 6.52
CA ILE A 356 3.47 -0.99 5.49
C ILE A 356 3.38 -1.70 4.13
N SER A 357 4.11 -2.80 3.92
CA SER A 357 3.95 -3.61 2.70
C SER A 357 2.59 -4.31 2.69
N ALA A 358 2.09 -4.68 3.87
CA ALA A 358 0.78 -5.32 4.07
C ALA A 358 0.59 -6.56 3.19
N ASP A 359 1.65 -7.35 3.01
CA ASP A 359 1.62 -8.62 2.28
C ASP A 359 1.33 -9.80 3.21
N THR A 360 0.12 -10.36 3.16
CA THR A 360 -0.28 -11.52 3.98
C THR A 360 0.67 -12.70 3.77
N GLU A 361 1.19 -13.25 4.88
CA GLU A 361 2.23 -14.29 4.92
C GLU A 361 3.50 -13.94 4.13
N GLY A 362 3.78 -12.63 3.97
CA GLY A 362 4.88 -12.10 3.20
C GLY A 362 6.21 -12.10 3.97
N SER A 363 6.86 -10.93 4.00
CA SER A 363 8.17 -10.76 4.66
C SER A 363 8.11 -10.96 6.19
N ILE A 364 6.96 -10.72 6.80
CA ILE A 364 6.65 -11.04 8.19
C ILE A 364 5.68 -12.22 8.17
N GLU A 365 6.18 -13.44 8.39
CA GLU A 365 5.43 -14.68 8.12
C GLU A 365 4.10 -14.77 8.86
N PHE A 366 4.07 -14.30 10.10
CA PHE A 366 2.93 -14.45 10.99
C PHE A 366 1.86 -13.36 10.80
N MET A 367 2.06 -12.42 9.88
CA MET A 367 1.02 -11.48 9.48
C MET A 367 0.08 -12.18 8.50
N THR A 368 -0.98 -12.80 9.01
CA THR A 368 -1.94 -13.57 8.19
C THR A 368 -3.03 -12.70 7.59
N GLU A 369 -3.33 -11.57 8.22
CA GLU A 369 -4.40 -10.65 7.81
C GLU A 369 -3.95 -9.19 7.95
N CYS A 370 -4.44 -8.34 7.06
CA CYS A 370 -4.20 -6.91 7.10
C CYS A 370 -5.17 -6.22 8.05
N THR A 371 -4.65 -5.41 8.98
CA THR A 371 -5.48 -4.52 9.80
C THR A 371 -6.18 -3.47 8.93
N THR A 372 -7.25 -2.87 9.43
CA THR A 372 -8.01 -1.83 8.70
C THR A 372 -7.88 -0.48 9.38
N ILE A 373 -8.32 0.62 8.74
CA ILE A 373 -8.32 1.92 9.44
C ILE A 373 -9.28 1.92 10.64
N ASP A 374 -10.36 1.13 10.59
CA ASP A 374 -11.34 0.99 11.67
C ASP A 374 -10.82 0.10 12.82
N SER A 375 -9.97 -0.88 12.51
CA SER A 375 -9.29 -1.75 13.49
C SER A 375 -7.79 -1.81 13.14
N PRO A 376 -7.03 -0.76 13.52
CA PRO A 376 -5.69 -0.50 12.99
C PRO A 376 -4.57 -1.32 13.62
N PHE A 377 -4.85 -1.98 14.74
CA PHE A 377 -3.88 -2.79 15.45
C PHE A 377 -4.45 -4.15 15.79
N CYS A 378 -3.58 -5.15 15.73
CA CYS A 378 -3.80 -6.44 16.35
C CYS A 378 -2.54 -6.83 17.13
N MET A 379 -2.68 -7.74 18.08
CA MET A 379 -1.57 -8.35 18.79
C MET A 379 -1.29 -9.72 18.20
N TYR A 380 -0.01 -10.05 18.08
CA TYR A 380 0.44 -11.40 17.74
C TYR A 380 1.15 -12.04 18.94
N ASP A 381 0.56 -13.13 19.46
CA ASP A 381 1.15 -14.01 20.46
C ASP A 381 1.94 -15.12 19.75
N ALA A 382 3.27 -15.12 19.91
CA ALA A 382 4.14 -16.08 19.25
C ALA A 382 4.10 -17.48 19.87
N ASP A 383 3.71 -17.62 21.15
CA ASP A 383 3.65 -18.92 21.82
C ASP A 383 2.40 -19.69 21.37
N GLN A 384 1.26 -18.98 21.29
CA GLN A 384 0.00 -19.57 20.87
C GLN A 384 -0.23 -19.53 19.36
N HIS A 385 0.55 -18.69 18.64
CA HIS A 385 0.32 -18.34 17.24
C HIS A 385 -1.07 -17.76 16.97
N ILE A 386 -1.60 -16.99 17.94
CA ILE A 386 -2.92 -16.38 17.87
C ILE A 386 -2.77 -14.89 17.62
N ILE A 387 -3.69 -14.36 16.81
CA ILE A 387 -3.89 -12.92 16.61
C ILE A 387 -5.13 -12.50 17.39
N HIS A 388 -5.05 -11.43 18.17
CA HIS A 388 -6.19 -10.89 18.91
C HIS A 388 -6.19 -9.35 18.95
N ASP A 389 -7.35 -8.74 19.13
CA ASP A 389 -7.51 -7.28 19.01
C ASP A 389 -7.20 -6.51 20.31
N SER A 390 -7.13 -7.20 21.45
CA SER A 390 -6.74 -6.56 22.71
C SER A 390 -5.27 -6.17 22.69
N VAL A 391 -4.94 -4.92 23.04
CA VAL A 391 -3.55 -4.45 23.19
C VAL A 391 -2.90 -4.90 24.51
N GLU A 392 -3.65 -5.58 25.37
CA GLU A 392 -3.18 -6.18 26.62
C GLU A 392 -2.56 -7.57 26.38
N GLY A 393 -1.78 -8.06 27.34
CA GLY A 393 -1.19 -9.41 27.28
C GLY A 393 0.19 -9.47 26.62
N LEU A 394 0.67 -10.69 26.41
CA LEU A 394 1.97 -10.97 25.80
C LEU A 394 1.90 -10.81 24.27
N GLY A 395 3.05 -10.56 23.65
CA GLY A 395 3.16 -10.48 22.19
C GLY A 395 3.47 -9.09 21.66
N ILE A 396 3.42 -8.97 20.33
CA ILE A 396 3.79 -7.76 19.60
C ILE A 396 2.59 -7.06 18.98
N LEU A 397 2.60 -5.73 19.04
CA LEU A 397 1.61 -4.90 18.38
C LEU A 397 1.91 -4.84 16.88
N MET A 398 0.95 -5.26 16.06
CA MET A 398 1.03 -5.25 14.60
C MET A 398 0.13 -4.15 14.04
N CYS A 399 0.64 -3.41 13.05
CA CYS A 399 -0.12 -2.48 12.22
C CYS A 399 0.19 -2.79 10.75
N SER A 400 -0.78 -3.31 9.99
CA SER A 400 -0.62 -3.78 8.60
C SER A 400 -1.70 -3.22 7.67
N ILE A 401 -2.01 -1.93 7.78
CA ILE A 401 -3.06 -1.27 6.98
C ILE A 401 -2.62 -1.15 5.50
N ASP A 402 -3.39 -1.72 4.59
CA ASP A 402 -3.08 -1.80 3.15
C ASP A 402 -3.31 -0.48 2.37
N ASN A 403 -4.02 0.46 2.98
CA ASN A 403 -4.46 1.71 2.35
C ASN A 403 -4.09 2.96 3.17
N LEU A 404 -2.99 2.89 3.93
CA LEU A 404 -2.46 3.98 4.77
C LEU A 404 -2.56 5.41 4.19
N PRO A 405 -2.22 5.68 2.91
CA PRO A 405 -2.31 7.02 2.35
C PRO A 405 -3.73 7.62 2.33
N ALA A 406 -4.78 6.80 2.45
CA ALA A 406 -6.17 7.25 2.54
C ALA A 406 -6.46 8.06 3.84
N GLN A 407 -5.61 7.93 4.85
CA GLN A 407 -5.70 8.70 6.09
C GLN A 407 -5.18 10.14 5.94
N LEU A 408 -4.31 10.39 4.96
CA LEU A 408 -3.81 11.72 4.59
C LEU A 408 -4.16 12.02 3.12
N PRO A 409 -5.46 12.17 2.80
CA PRO A 409 -5.94 12.07 1.43
C PRO A 409 -5.61 13.28 0.56
N ILE A 410 -5.48 14.48 1.14
CA ILE A 410 -5.20 15.71 0.37
C ILE A 410 -3.78 15.65 -0.17
N GLU A 411 -2.79 15.48 0.71
CA GLU A 411 -1.40 15.45 0.29
C GLU A 411 -1.05 14.21 -0.53
N SER A 412 -1.71 13.08 -0.26
CA SER A 412 -1.65 11.90 -1.12
C SER A 412 -2.16 12.20 -2.54
N THR A 413 -3.27 12.93 -2.67
CA THR A 413 -3.84 13.34 -3.97
C THR A 413 -2.92 14.31 -4.71
N GLU A 414 -2.32 15.25 -4.00
CA GLU A 414 -1.37 16.20 -4.58
C GLU A 414 -0.13 15.49 -5.08
N CYS A 415 0.56 14.75 -4.22
CA CYS A 415 1.80 14.06 -4.56
C CYS A 415 1.58 13.03 -5.68
N PHE A 416 0.50 12.25 -5.61
CA PHE A 416 0.15 11.30 -6.67
C PHE A 416 -0.11 12.01 -8.00
N GLY A 417 -0.86 13.11 -7.96
CA GLY A 417 -1.13 13.91 -9.15
C GLY A 417 0.14 14.51 -9.76
N ASP A 418 1.14 14.92 -8.98
CA ASP A 418 2.44 15.40 -9.52
C ASP A 418 3.12 14.36 -10.39
N MET A 419 3.12 13.12 -9.90
CA MET A 419 3.73 11.99 -10.59
C MET A 419 2.93 11.58 -11.83
N LEU A 420 1.60 11.65 -11.76
CA LEU A 420 0.71 11.23 -12.85
C LEU A 420 0.60 12.28 -13.97
N PHE A 421 0.60 13.57 -13.61
CA PHE A 421 0.32 14.68 -14.52
C PHE A 421 1.12 14.68 -15.84
N PRO A 422 2.44 14.36 -15.86
CA PRO A 422 3.22 14.31 -17.09
C PRO A 422 2.67 13.35 -18.15
N TYR A 423 1.88 12.36 -17.74
CA TYR A 423 1.36 11.31 -18.61
C TYR A 423 -0.13 11.51 -18.96
N ILE A 424 -0.83 12.44 -18.30
CA ILE A 424 -2.27 12.64 -18.51
C ILE A 424 -2.58 13.04 -19.94
N GLU A 425 -1.76 13.91 -20.55
CA GLU A 425 -2.03 14.41 -21.90
C GLU A 425 -2.02 13.29 -22.95
N GLU A 426 -1.04 12.38 -22.90
CA GLU A 426 -1.00 11.25 -23.84
C GLU A 426 -2.15 10.25 -23.61
N MET A 427 -2.56 10.02 -22.36
CA MET A 427 -3.76 9.21 -22.04
C MET A 427 -5.04 9.87 -22.55
N LEU A 428 -5.13 11.21 -22.45
CA LEU A 428 -6.32 11.98 -22.78
C LEU A 428 -6.54 12.12 -24.30
N LEU A 429 -5.45 12.23 -25.05
CA LEU A 429 -5.47 12.31 -26.52
C LEU A 429 -5.66 10.95 -27.18
N SER A 430 -5.64 9.86 -26.41
CA SER A 430 -5.83 8.53 -26.93
C SER A 430 -7.30 8.23 -27.26
N ASP A 431 -7.53 7.53 -28.37
CA ASP A 431 -8.85 7.02 -28.75
C ASP A 431 -8.94 5.51 -28.50
N ALA A 432 -9.85 5.10 -27.62
CA ALA A 432 -10.06 3.71 -27.24
C ALA A 432 -10.57 2.83 -28.41
N SER A 433 -11.21 3.41 -29.44
CA SER A 433 -11.67 2.64 -30.59
C SER A 433 -10.56 2.29 -31.58
N GLU A 434 -9.50 3.09 -31.63
CA GLU A 434 -8.36 2.88 -32.53
C GLU A 434 -7.40 1.81 -31.97
N PRO A 435 -6.62 1.10 -32.81
CA PRO A 435 -5.63 0.12 -32.35
C PRO A 435 -4.56 0.75 -31.46
N LEU A 436 -4.05 0.01 -30.47
CA LEU A 436 -3.02 0.52 -29.54
C LEU A 436 -1.75 1.00 -30.25
N GLU A 437 -1.38 0.35 -31.35
CA GLU A 437 -0.17 0.64 -32.15
C GLU A 437 -0.24 1.99 -32.85
N SER A 438 -1.46 2.48 -33.12
CA SER A 438 -1.70 3.80 -33.71
C SER A 438 -1.54 4.95 -32.70
N GLN A 439 -1.48 4.62 -31.39
CA GLN A 439 -1.47 5.60 -30.32
C GLN A 439 -0.05 6.07 -29.99
N ASN A 440 0.09 7.39 -29.83
CA ASN A 440 1.35 8.02 -29.48
C ASN A 440 1.58 8.02 -27.96
N TYR A 441 1.90 6.84 -27.42
CA TYR A 441 2.26 6.67 -26.02
C TYR A 441 3.76 6.58 -25.80
N SER A 442 4.22 7.20 -24.71
CA SER A 442 5.49 6.86 -24.08
C SER A 442 5.51 5.37 -23.71
N PRO A 443 6.70 4.74 -23.62
CA PRO A 443 6.82 3.36 -23.15
C PRO A 443 6.16 3.14 -21.79
N VAL A 444 6.21 4.14 -20.90
CA VAL A 444 5.62 4.09 -19.54
C VAL A 444 4.12 3.85 -19.59
N VAL A 445 3.40 4.60 -20.43
CA VAL A 445 1.94 4.45 -20.55
C VAL A 445 1.58 3.26 -21.44
N ARG A 446 2.29 3.05 -22.55
CA ARG A 446 2.03 1.93 -23.46
C ARG A 446 2.09 0.60 -22.72
N ASP A 447 3.13 0.39 -21.91
CA ASP A 447 3.31 -0.83 -21.16
C ASP A 447 2.32 -0.97 -20.00
N ALA A 448 1.69 0.13 -19.56
CA ALA A 448 0.65 0.12 -18.54
C ALA A 448 -0.75 -0.21 -19.09
N VAL A 449 -0.92 -0.28 -20.42
CA VAL A 449 -2.19 -0.65 -21.06
C VAL A 449 -2.43 -2.15 -20.92
N ILE A 450 -3.36 -2.54 -20.05
CA ILE A 450 -3.73 -3.94 -19.79
C ILE A 450 -4.65 -4.49 -20.89
N THR A 451 -5.65 -3.70 -21.26
CA THR A 451 -6.67 -4.07 -22.26
C THR A 451 -6.77 -3.01 -23.34
N SER A 452 -7.06 -3.43 -24.57
CA SER A 452 -7.38 -2.55 -25.69
C SER A 452 -8.21 -3.32 -26.73
N ASN A 453 -9.16 -2.65 -27.38
CA ASN A 453 -9.92 -3.20 -28.50
C ASN A 453 -10.58 -4.56 -28.17
N GLY A 454 -11.15 -4.69 -26.95
CA GLY A 454 -11.85 -5.89 -26.48
C GLY A 454 -10.95 -7.08 -26.10
N SER A 455 -9.63 -6.88 -26.01
CA SER A 455 -8.66 -7.95 -25.74
C SER A 455 -7.57 -7.53 -24.74
N LEU A 456 -6.89 -8.51 -24.16
CA LEU A 456 -5.64 -8.30 -23.42
C LEU A 456 -4.53 -7.91 -24.40
N THR A 457 -3.73 -6.90 -24.05
CA THR A 457 -2.54 -6.56 -24.84
C THR A 457 -1.46 -7.64 -24.67
N ASP A 458 -0.49 -7.68 -25.59
CA ASP A 458 0.49 -8.78 -25.66
C ASP A 458 1.23 -9.04 -24.34
N LYS A 459 1.60 -7.97 -23.62
CA LYS A 459 2.31 -8.06 -22.34
C LYS A 459 1.48 -8.72 -21.23
N TYR A 460 0.15 -8.74 -21.36
CA TYR A 460 -0.77 -9.22 -20.34
C TYR A 460 -1.55 -10.48 -20.75
N LYS A 461 -1.25 -11.08 -21.91
CA LYS A 461 -1.83 -12.38 -22.33
C LYS A 461 -1.57 -13.50 -21.33
N TYR A 462 -0.53 -13.39 -20.50
CA TYR A 462 -0.25 -14.35 -19.42
C TYR A 462 -1.37 -14.42 -18.37
N ILE A 463 -2.19 -13.36 -18.20
CA ILE A 463 -3.31 -13.35 -17.26
C ILE A 463 -4.31 -14.45 -17.60
N GLN A 464 -4.56 -14.69 -18.89
CA GLN A 464 -5.44 -15.77 -19.35
C GLN A 464 -4.90 -17.14 -18.90
N LYS A 465 -3.59 -17.37 -19.05
CA LYS A 465 -2.93 -18.59 -18.58
C LYS A 465 -3.01 -18.76 -17.06
N LEU A 466 -2.88 -17.67 -16.30
CA LEU A 466 -3.04 -17.69 -14.84
C LEU A 466 -4.47 -18.08 -14.43
N ARG A 467 -5.49 -17.57 -15.14
CA ARG A 467 -6.90 -17.93 -14.92
C ARG A 467 -7.14 -19.41 -15.19
N GLU A 468 -6.70 -19.91 -16.35
CA GLU A 468 -6.83 -21.32 -16.74
C GLU A 468 -6.13 -22.27 -15.74
N ASN A 469 -4.91 -21.92 -15.32
CA ASN A 469 -4.20 -22.69 -14.30
C ASN A 469 -4.95 -22.71 -12.96
N ARG A 470 -5.55 -21.59 -12.55
CA ARG A 470 -6.33 -21.52 -11.31
C ARG A 470 -7.58 -22.38 -11.41
N GLU A 471 -8.33 -22.30 -12.51
CA GLU A 471 -9.52 -23.12 -12.76
C GLU A 471 -9.18 -24.61 -12.77
N TYR A 472 -8.05 -24.99 -13.40
CA TYR A 472 -7.54 -26.36 -13.38
C TYR A 472 -7.16 -26.83 -11.97
N MET A 473 -6.51 -25.97 -11.18
CA MET A 473 -6.19 -26.30 -9.79
C MET A 473 -7.46 -26.43 -8.94
N GLN A 474 -8.43 -25.54 -9.13
CA GLN A 474 -9.73 -25.61 -8.47
C GLN A 474 -10.47 -26.90 -8.83
N SER A 475 -10.49 -27.31 -10.10
CA SER A 475 -11.13 -28.56 -10.53
C SER A 475 -10.44 -29.80 -9.95
N LEU A 476 -9.10 -29.83 -9.91
CA LEU A 476 -8.35 -30.89 -9.23
C LEU A 476 -8.63 -30.99 -7.73
N THR A 477 -8.86 -29.86 -7.05
CA THR A 477 -9.29 -29.87 -5.65
C THR A 477 -10.76 -30.26 -5.49
N MET A 478 -11.65 -29.89 -6.41
CA MET A 478 -13.06 -30.28 -6.37
C MET A 478 -13.24 -31.79 -6.58
N ASP A 479 -12.45 -32.41 -7.46
CA ASP A 479 -12.46 -33.86 -7.68
C ASP A 479 -11.96 -34.67 -6.48
N LYS A 480 -11.30 -34.03 -5.51
CA LYS A 480 -10.86 -34.67 -4.25
C LYS A 480 -11.86 -34.55 -3.12
N LYS A 481 -12.87 -33.68 -3.23
CA LYS A 481 -13.83 -33.46 -2.14
C LYS A 481 -15.05 -34.38 -2.27
N LYS A 482 -15.35 -35.13 -1.22
CA LYS A 482 -16.58 -35.92 -1.09
C LYS A 482 -17.76 -34.97 -0.92
N LYS A 483 -18.67 -34.98 -1.88
CA LYS A 483 -19.91 -34.19 -1.82
C LYS A 483 -20.97 -34.92 -1.01
N VAL A 484 -21.54 -34.24 -0.02
CA VAL A 484 -22.60 -34.77 0.85
C VAL A 484 -23.82 -33.86 0.74
N LEU A 485 -24.93 -34.41 0.25
CA LEU A 485 -26.23 -33.72 0.22
C LEU A 485 -27.02 -34.09 1.48
N ILE A 486 -27.38 -33.10 2.29
CA ILE A 486 -28.23 -33.27 3.47
C ILE A 486 -29.64 -32.81 3.10
N LEU A 487 -30.61 -33.72 3.09
CA LEU A 487 -32.01 -33.43 2.79
C LEU A 487 -32.84 -33.39 4.09
N GLY A 488 -33.62 -32.33 4.28
CA GLY A 488 -34.46 -32.13 5.47
C GLY A 488 -33.78 -31.37 6.60
N SER A 489 -33.13 -30.25 6.29
CA SER A 489 -32.44 -29.38 7.28
C SER A 489 -33.44 -28.58 8.13
N GLY A 490 -34.09 -29.26 9.08
CA GLY A 490 -34.70 -28.62 10.24
C GLY A 490 -33.69 -28.39 11.38
N TYR A 491 -34.15 -27.93 12.54
CA TYR A 491 -33.36 -27.65 13.76
C TYR A 491 -32.54 -28.83 14.35
N VAL A 492 -32.42 -29.97 13.65
CA VAL A 492 -31.79 -31.21 14.13
C VAL A 492 -30.51 -31.56 13.36
N SER A 493 -30.14 -30.80 12.31
CA SER A 493 -28.98 -31.11 11.45
C SER A 493 -27.65 -30.50 11.92
N GLU A 494 -27.66 -29.60 12.91
CA GLU A 494 -26.47 -28.86 13.35
C GLU A 494 -25.30 -29.77 13.80
N PRO A 495 -25.49 -30.81 14.64
CA PRO A 495 -24.37 -31.68 15.05
C PRO A 495 -23.77 -32.49 13.88
N VAL A 496 -24.59 -32.81 12.88
CA VAL A 496 -24.16 -33.58 11.70
C VAL A 496 -23.38 -32.69 10.74
N ILE A 497 -23.83 -31.45 10.53
CA ILE A 497 -23.09 -30.46 9.75
C ILE A 497 -21.74 -30.19 10.40
N GLU A 498 -21.72 -29.93 11.72
CA GLU A 498 -20.49 -29.66 12.46
C GLU A 498 -19.50 -30.83 12.34
N TYR A 499 -19.97 -32.08 12.50
CA TYR A 499 -19.15 -33.27 12.34
C TYR A 499 -18.57 -33.41 10.92
N LEU A 500 -19.39 -33.22 9.88
CA LEU A 500 -18.97 -33.34 8.48
C LEU A 500 -18.01 -32.22 8.06
N THR A 501 -18.13 -31.01 8.64
CA THR A 501 -17.21 -29.90 8.37
C THR A 501 -15.81 -30.06 8.99
N ARG A 502 -15.60 -31.07 9.85
CA ARG A 502 -14.28 -31.36 10.43
C ARG A 502 -13.32 -32.00 9.42
N ASP A 503 -13.83 -32.63 8.36
CA ASP A 503 -13.01 -33.14 7.26
C ASP A 503 -12.92 -32.06 6.16
N PRO A 504 -11.74 -31.47 5.91
CA PRO A 504 -11.56 -30.45 4.88
C PRO A 504 -11.80 -30.98 3.44
N ASN A 505 -11.91 -32.30 3.28
CA ASN A 505 -12.26 -32.96 2.04
C ASN A 505 -13.76 -33.21 1.86
N VAL A 506 -14.63 -32.70 2.73
CA VAL A 506 -16.09 -32.86 2.60
C VAL A 506 -16.75 -31.54 2.24
N GLU A 507 -17.56 -31.54 1.18
CA GLU A 507 -18.36 -30.39 0.74
C GLU A 507 -19.84 -30.71 0.99
N ILE A 508 -20.50 -29.88 1.81
CA ILE A 508 -21.89 -30.12 2.24
C ILE A 508 -22.83 -29.22 1.46
N THR A 509 -23.86 -29.79 0.85
CA THR A 509 -25.00 -29.06 0.29
C THR A 509 -26.24 -29.37 1.13
N ALA A 510 -26.88 -28.35 1.69
CA ALA A 510 -28.15 -28.51 2.40
C ALA A 510 -29.32 -28.27 1.44
N GLY A 511 -30.17 -29.29 1.26
CA GLY A 511 -31.43 -29.18 0.54
C GLY A 511 -32.59 -29.09 1.52
N LEU A 512 -33.46 -28.11 1.29
CA LEU A 512 -34.73 -27.95 2.02
C LEU A 512 -35.70 -29.10 1.74
#